data_AF-A0A1Y2DES9-F1
#
_entry.id   AF-A0A1Y2DES9-F1
#
_cell.length_a   1.000
_cell.length_b   1.000
_cell.length_c   1.000
_cell.angle_alpha   90.00
_cell.angle_beta   90.00
_cell.angle_gamma   90.00
#
_symmetry.space_group_name_H-M   'P 1'
#
loop_
_entity.id
_entity.type
_entity.pdbx_description
1 polymer ?
#
loop_
_entity_poly.entity_id
_entity_poly.type
_entity_poly.pdbx_seq_one_letter_code
_entity_poly.pdbx_strand_id
1 'polypeptide(L)'
;MADLCFGHPLGLLAKNEFSPWVASVFESLKMLPFAAIINYYPLFNVIFTRVEPKWATEQRITHCKHSAERVDQRLAEGFDHPDIWNSVLSAQDGRGLSLEEMHSNAELFMLAGSETTATLLSGLTYYLLTNPEKMKLLNDGIRSAFSSLKDIGFDSLANLKYMNACKSCSRNCDACHPVD
;
A
#
# COMPACT_ATOMS: atom_id res chain seq x y z
N MET A 1 4.83 -3.20 -1.39
CA MET A 1 3.47 -3.66 -1.75
C MET A 1 3.46 -4.46 -3.03
N ALA A 2 3.85 -3.90 -4.18
CA ALA A 2 3.77 -4.66 -5.44
C ALA A 2 4.49 -6.02 -5.44
N ASP A 3 5.67 -6.10 -4.84
CA ASP A 3 6.41 -7.37 -4.72
C ASP A 3 5.64 -8.40 -3.87
N LEU A 4 5.06 -7.95 -2.75
CA LEU A 4 4.21 -8.78 -1.88
C LEU A 4 2.87 -9.17 -2.52
N CYS A 5 2.30 -8.30 -3.35
CA CYS A 5 0.99 -8.51 -3.99
C CYS A 5 1.08 -9.20 -5.35
N PHE A 6 2.21 -9.17 -6.05
CA PHE A 6 2.31 -9.70 -7.42
C PHE A 6 3.53 -10.57 -7.64
N GLY A 7 4.40 -10.75 -6.64
CA GLY A 7 5.67 -11.46 -6.77
C GLY A 7 6.71 -10.75 -7.63
N HIS A 8 6.42 -9.52 -8.08
CA HIS A 8 7.29 -8.75 -8.97
C HIS A 8 7.41 -7.28 -8.56
N PRO A 9 8.63 -6.72 -8.53
CA PRO A 9 8.80 -5.30 -8.31
C PRO A 9 8.36 -4.48 -9.52
N LEU A 10 7.76 -3.31 -9.29
CA LEU A 10 7.36 -2.38 -10.36
C LEU A 10 8.53 -1.59 -10.96
N GLY A 11 9.71 -1.64 -10.33
CA GLY A 11 10.91 -0.95 -10.81
C GLY A 11 10.83 0.58 -10.81
N LEU A 12 9.86 1.17 -10.10
CA LEU A 12 9.59 2.62 -10.12
C LEU A 12 10.81 3.45 -9.66
N LEU A 13 11.53 2.97 -8.64
CA LEU A 13 12.72 3.67 -8.14
C LEU A 13 13.88 3.65 -9.14
N ALA A 14 14.05 2.55 -9.88
CA ALA A 14 15.13 2.42 -10.87
C ALA A 14 14.86 3.27 -12.12
N LYS A 15 13.59 3.40 -12.51
CA LYS A 15 13.17 4.17 -13.69
C LYS A 15 12.88 5.64 -13.40
N ASN A 16 12.70 5.99 -12.11
CA ASN A 16 12.27 7.31 -11.66
C ASN A 16 10.97 7.81 -12.35
N GLU A 17 10.13 6.88 -12.80
CA GLU A 17 8.90 7.16 -13.53
C GLU A 17 7.78 6.29 -12.97
N PHE A 18 6.61 6.91 -12.76
CA PHE A 18 5.40 6.14 -12.49
C PHE A 18 4.96 5.45 -13.78
N SER A 19 4.71 4.14 -13.71
CA SER A 19 3.95 3.50 -14.78
C SER A 19 2.57 4.17 -14.91
N PRO A 20 2.01 4.30 -16.12
CA PRO A 20 0.69 4.92 -16.32
C PRO A 20 -0.40 4.34 -15.42
N TRP A 21 -0.30 3.04 -15.10
CA TRP A 21 -1.19 2.37 -14.16
C TRP A 21 -1.00 2.84 -12.70
N VAL A 22 0.23 2.98 -12.20
CA VAL A 22 0.45 3.49 -10.84
C VAL A 22 -0.04 4.93 -10.70
N ALA A 23 0.13 5.75 -11.73
CA ALA A 23 -0.45 7.09 -11.75
C ALA A 23 -1.98 7.03 -11.69
N SER A 24 -2.63 6.14 -12.44
CA SER A 24 -4.09 6.00 -12.41
C SER A 24 -4.62 5.48 -11.08
N VAL A 25 -3.85 4.65 -10.35
CA VAL A 25 -4.18 4.22 -8.97
C VAL A 25 -4.34 5.45 -8.07
N PHE A 26 -3.38 6.39 -8.07
CA PHE A 26 -3.47 7.59 -7.24
C PHE A 26 -4.54 8.58 -7.71
N GLU A 27 -4.77 8.69 -9.02
CA GLU A 27 -5.87 9.52 -9.53
C GLU A 27 -7.25 8.97 -9.13
N SER A 28 -7.41 7.65 -9.01
CA SER A 28 -8.67 7.03 -8.57
C SER A 28 -9.11 7.48 -7.16
N LEU A 29 -8.17 7.79 -6.26
CA LEU A 29 -8.48 8.29 -4.91
C LEU A 29 -9.15 9.65 -4.93
N LYS A 30 -8.69 10.52 -5.82
CA LYS A 30 -9.29 11.85 -5.99
C LYS A 30 -10.74 11.74 -6.44
N MET A 31 -11.13 10.62 -7.06
CA MET A 31 -12.50 10.36 -7.48
C MET A 31 -13.43 9.91 -6.35
N LEU A 32 -12.90 9.41 -5.22
CA LEU A 32 -13.73 8.92 -4.10
C LEU A 32 -14.64 9.99 -3.49
N PRO A 33 -14.18 11.22 -3.18
CA PRO A 33 -15.05 12.28 -2.68
C PRO A 33 -16.15 12.66 -3.69
N PHE A 34 -15.82 12.71 -4.99
CA PHE A 34 -16.81 13.00 -6.03
C PHE A 34 -17.86 11.89 -6.12
N ALA A 35 -17.44 10.63 -6.07
CA ALA A 35 -18.35 9.50 -6.04
C ALA A 35 -19.26 9.54 -4.80
N ALA A 36 -18.73 9.90 -3.63
CA ALA A 36 -19.54 10.06 -2.42
C ALA A 36 -20.60 11.16 -2.59
N ILE A 37 -20.23 12.33 -3.14
CA ILE A 37 -21.15 13.44 -3.40
C ILE A 37 -22.23 13.04 -4.42
N ILE A 38 -21.85 12.38 -5.51
CA ILE A 38 -22.78 11.92 -6.55
C ILE A 38 -23.80 10.94 -5.97
N ASN A 39 -23.35 9.99 -5.13
CA ASN A 39 -24.25 9.02 -4.48
C ASN A 39 -25.12 9.66 -3.39
N TYR A 40 -24.63 10.68 -2.70
CA TYR A 40 -25.37 11.38 -1.64
C TYR A 40 -26.55 12.19 -2.19
N TYR A 41 -26.42 12.78 -3.38
CA TYR A 41 -27.45 13.61 -4.00
C TYR A 41 -28.12 12.89 -5.18
N PRO A 42 -29.39 12.46 -5.04
CA PRO A 42 -30.09 11.66 -6.05
C PRO A 42 -30.13 12.29 -7.44
N LEU A 43 -30.21 13.62 -7.53
CA LEU A 43 -30.21 14.34 -8.80
C LEU A 43 -28.88 14.20 -9.54
N PHE A 44 -27.75 14.29 -8.83
CA PHE A 44 -26.43 14.10 -9.43
C PHE A 44 -26.22 12.64 -9.84
N ASN A 45 -26.71 11.68 -9.05
CA ASN A 45 -26.66 10.26 -9.43
C ASN A 45 -27.43 9.98 -10.73
N VAL A 46 -28.65 10.50 -10.88
CA VAL A 46 -29.46 10.33 -12.09
C VAL A 46 -28.81 10.98 -13.31
N ILE A 47 -28.24 12.18 -13.15
CA ILE A 47 -27.52 12.86 -14.24
C ILE A 47 -26.26 12.07 -14.64
N PHE A 48 -25.49 11.62 -13.64
CA PHE A 48 -24.23 10.91 -13.88
C PHE A 48 -24.46 9.53 -14.52
N THR A 49 -25.44 8.76 -14.05
CA THR A 49 -25.79 7.46 -14.64
C THR A 49 -26.37 7.58 -16.06
N ARG A 50 -26.99 8.72 -16.39
CA ARG A 50 -27.53 8.96 -17.74
C ARG A 50 -26.50 9.54 -18.72
N VAL A 51 -25.53 10.28 -18.22
CA VAL A 51 -24.47 10.95 -19.01
C VAL A 51 -23.11 10.41 -18.60
N GLU A 52 -23.02 9.10 -18.30
CA GLU A 52 -21.78 8.49 -17.84
C GLU A 52 -20.71 8.70 -18.93
N PRO A 53 -19.63 9.45 -18.63
CA PRO A 53 -18.63 9.72 -19.63
C PRO A 53 -17.84 8.45 -19.92
N LYS A 54 -17.73 8.08 -21.22
CA LYS A 54 -16.97 6.88 -21.64
C LYS A 54 -15.55 6.82 -21.07
N TRP A 55 -14.90 7.98 -20.94
CA TRP A 55 -13.56 8.07 -20.37
C TRP A 55 -13.49 7.61 -18.91
N ALA A 56 -14.53 7.85 -18.10
CA ALA A 56 -14.55 7.44 -16.70
C ALA A 56 -14.72 5.93 -16.58
N THR A 57 -15.58 5.34 -17.41
CA THR A 57 -15.76 3.89 -17.51
C THR A 57 -14.49 3.20 -18.03
N GLU A 58 -13.84 3.75 -19.06
CA GLU A 58 -12.58 3.22 -19.62
C GLU A 58 -11.42 3.27 -18.63
N GLN A 59 -11.31 4.34 -17.84
CA GLN A 59 -10.31 4.45 -16.78
C GLN A 59 -10.51 3.37 -15.71
N ARG A 60 -11.77 3.15 -15.27
CA ARG A 60 -12.09 2.10 -14.30
C ARG A 60 -11.75 0.72 -14.84
N ILE A 61 -12.14 0.42 -16.09
CA ILE A 61 -11.85 -0.87 -16.74
C ILE A 61 -10.33 -1.09 -16.86
N THR A 62 -9.59 -0.08 -17.29
CA THR A 62 -8.13 -0.18 -17.46
C THR A 62 -7.43 -0.44 -16.13
N HIS A 63 -7.89 0.22 -15.05
CA HIS A 63 -7.36 0.04 -13.71
C HIS A 63 -7.56 -1.38 -13.19
N CYS A 64 -8.80 -1.88 -13.24
CA CYS A 64 -9.11 -3.24 -12.78
C CYS A 64 -8.41 -4.29 -13.66
N LYS A 65 -8.37 -4.09 -14.98
CA LYS A 65 -7.74 -5.02 -15.92
C LYS A 65 -6.25 -5.19 -15.65
N HIS A 66 -5.52 -4.11 -15.39
CA HIS A 66 -4.07 -4.20 -15.14
C HIS A 66 -3.74 -4.87 -13.79
N SER A 67 -4.58 -4.66 -12.77
CA SER A 67 -4.44 -5.38 -11.50
C SER A 67 -4.72 -6.88 -11.69
N ALA A 68 -5.80 -7.21 -12.41
CA ALA A 68 -6.18 -8.58 -12.74
C ALA A 68 -5.10 -9.31 -13.53
N GLU A 69 -4.56 -8.71 -14.59
CA GLU A 69 -3.49 -9.29 -15.41
C GLU A 69 -2.25 -9.66 -14.59
N ARG A 70 -1.89 -8.85 -13.59
CA ARG A 70 -0.74 -9.13 -12.70
C ARG A 70 -1.02 -10.26 -11.72
N VAL A 71 -2.24 -10.35 -11.20
CA VAL A 71 -2.66 -11.48 -10.37
C VAL A 71 -2.67 -12.75 -11.21
N ASP A 72 -3.24 -12.73 -12.41
CA ASP A 72 -3.29 -13.87 -13.32
C ASP A 72 -1.88 -14.35 -13.70
N GLN A 73 -0.98 -13.41 -14.04
CA GLN A 73 0.42 -13.72 -14.29
C GLN A 73 1.07 -14.40 -13.08
N ARG A 74 0.88 -13.83 -11.88
CA ARG A 74 1.42 -14.39 -10.64
C ARG A 74 0.87 -15.79 -10.35
N LEU A 75 -0.42 -16.04 -10.61
CA LEU A 75 -1.04 -17.35 -10.41
C LEU A 75 -0.52 -18.38 -11.42
N ALA A 76 -0.26 -17.97 -12.67
CA ALA A 76 0.26 -18.84 -13.72
C ALA A 76 1.73 -19.25 -13.51
N GLU A 77 2.54 -18.38 -12.90
CA GLU A 77 3.98 -18.61 -12.72
C GLU A 77 4.32 -19.64 -11.63
N GLY A 78 3.41 -19.90 -10.68
CA GLY A 78 3.62 -20.89 -9.62
C GLY A 78 4.87 -20.61 -8.78
N PHE A 79 4.73 -19.76 -7.75
CA PHE A 79 5.89 -19.29 -6.97
C PHE A 79 6.02 -19.98 -5.60
N ASP A 80 7.25 -20.31 -5.21
CA ASP A 80 7.60 -21.05 -3.98
C ASP A 80 7.90 -20.14 -2.76
N HIS A 81 7.71 -18.82 -2.89
CA HIS A 81 7.90 -17.84 -1.81
C HIS A 81 6.58 -17.58 -1.06
N PRO A 82 6.59 -17.46 0.28
CA PRO A 82 5.40 -17.07 1.05
C PRO A 82 4.92 -15.65 0.75
N ASP A 83 3.91 -15.51 -0.09
CA ASP A 83 3.22 -14.25 -0.36
C ASP A 83 1.72 -14.29 0.02
N ILE A 84 1.01 -13.19 -0.23
CA ILE A 84 -0.40 -13.06 0.14
C ILE A 84 -1.24 -14.13 -0.58
N TRP A 85 -1.01 -14.36 -1.88
CA TRP A 85 -1.81 -15.30 -2.65
C TRP A 85 -1.52 -16.75 -2.30
N ASN A 86 -0.27 -17.12 -2.03
CA ASN A 86 0.05 -18.47 -1.54
C ASN A 86 -0.64 -18.73 -0.19
N SER A 87 -0.76 -17.72 0.67
CA SER A 87 -1.51 -17.83 1.92
C SER A 87 -3.02 -17.99 1.68
N VAL A 88 -3.58 -17.30 0.68
CA VAL A 88 -5.00 -17.43 0.29
C VAL A 88 -5.28 -18.77 -0.39
N LEU A 89 -4.40 -19.23 -1.29
CA LEU A 89 -4.54 -20.49 -2.03
C LEU A 89 -4.34 -21.71 -1.14
N SER A 90 -3.55 -21.59 -0.06
CA SER A 90 -3.35 -22.66 0.93
C SER A 90 -4.45 -22.72 2.00
N ALA A 91 -5.42 -21.80 1.98
CA ALA A 91 -6.55 -21.83 2.91
C ALA A 91 -7.45 -23.05 2.65
N GLN A 92 -7.72 -23.85 3.68
CA GLN A 92 -8.59 -25.02 3.60
C GLN A 92 -10.09 -24.65 3.63
N ASP A 93 -10.88 -25.48 2.94
CA ASP A 93 -12.34 -25.62 2.89
C ASP A 93 -13.18 -24.34 3.15
N GLY A 94 -13.65 -23.75 2.05
CA GLY A 94 -14.71 -22.74 2.05
C GLY A 94 -14.29 -21.30 2.40
N ARG A 95 -12.99 -21.06 2.63
CA ARG A 95 -12.43 -19.73 2.95
C ARG A 95 -11.47 -19.16 1.88
N GLY A 96 -11.37 -19.82 0.73
CA GLY A 96 -10.63 -19.31 -0.41
C GLY A 96 -11.35 -18.13 -1.05
N LEU A 97 -10.59 -17.19 -1.61
CA LEU A 97 -11.14 -16.11 -2.44
C LEU A 97 -11.38 -16.62 -3.86
N SER A 98 -12.46 -16.17 -4.49
CA SER A 98 -12.65 -16.31 -5.93
C SER A 98 -11.62 -15.46 -6.68
N LEU A 99 -11.40 -15.76 -7.96
CA LEU A 99 -10.47 -15.01 -8.79
C LEU A 99 -10.85 -13.51 -8.88
N GLU A 100 -12.14 -13.21 -9.00
CA GLU A 100 -12.66 -11.84 -9.03
C GLU A 100 -12.41 -11.09 -7.71
N GLU A 101 -12.57 -11.79 -6.58
CA GLU A 101 -12.23 -11.25 -5.26
C GLU A 101 -10.72 -11.03 -5.12
N MET A 102 -9.88 -11.92 -5.66
CA MET A 102 -8.43 -11.74 -5.67
C MET A 102 -8.04 -10.50 -6.48
N HIS A 103 -8.60 -10.33 -7.68
CA HIS A 103 -8.38 -9.14 -8.52
C HIS A 103 -8.75 -7.84 -7.79
N SER A 104 -9.92 -7.82 -7.17
CA SER A 104 -10.45 -6.66 -6.43
C SER A 104 -9.60 -6.33 -5.20
N ASN A 105 -9.19 -7.36 -4.43
CA ASN A 105 -8.35 -7.17 -3.26
C ASN A 105 -6.91 -6.75 -3.61
N ALA A 106 -6.37 -7.22 -4.73
CA ALA A 106 -5.03 -6.82 -5.20
C ALA A 106 -4.95 -5.32 -5.47
N GLU A 107 -5.99 -4.78 -6.12
CA GLU A 107 -6.15 -3.35 -6.38
C GLU A 107 -6.19 -2.56 -5.06
N LEU A 108 -7.01 -3.02 -4.11
CA LEU A 108 -7.14 -2.41 -2.80
C LEU A 108 -5.82 -2.43 -2.00
N PHE A 109 -5.07 -3.54 -2.01
CA PHE A 109 -3.80 -3.63 -1.30
C PHE A 109 -2.74 -2.69 -1.88
N MET A 110 -2.70 -2.57 -3.21
CA MET A 110 -1.80 -1.62 -3.87
C MET A 110 -2.13 -0.19 -3.49
N LEU A 111 -3.41 0.14 -3.50
CA LEU A 111 -3.89 1.47 -3.16
C LEU A 111 -3.63 1.81 -1.69
N ALA A 112 -4.24 1.05 -0.78
CA ALA A 112 -4.22 1.30 0.64
C ALA A 112 -2.82 1.15 1.23
N GLY A 113 -2.02 0.19 0.76
CA GLY A 113 -0.71 -0.10 1.32
C GLY A 113 0.38 0.85 0.85
N SER A 114 0.34 1.32 -0.40
CA SER A 114 1.43 2.13 -0.96
C SER A 114 1.36 3.57 -0.47
N GLU A 115 0.20 4.20 -0.53
CA GLU A 115 0.05 5.63 -0.18
C GLU A 115 0.17 5.88 1.33
N THR A 116 -0.50 5.07 2.16
CA THR A 116 -0.48 5.26 3.62
C THR A 116 0.93 5.05 4.19
N THR A 117 1.65 4.05 3.69
CA THR A 117 3.04 3.79 4.09
C THR A 117 3.97 4.89 3.61
N ALA A 118 3.81 5.37 2.37
CA ALA A 118 4.62 6.48 1.84
C ALA A 118 4.39 7.77 2.64
N THR A 119 3.13 8.07 2.98
CA THR A 119 2.76 9.22 3.83
C THR A 119 3.38 9.09 5.22
N LEU A 120 3.26 7.93 5.87
CA LEU A 120 3.87 7.66 7.17
C LEU A 120 5.39 7.85 7.13
N LEU A 121 6.08 7.29 6.14
CA LEU A 121 7.53 7.42 6.01
C LEU A 121 7.95 8.86 5.74
N SER A 122 7.18 9.60 4.94
CA SER A 122 7.44 11.01 4.66
C SER A 122 7.31 11.86 5.93
N GLY A 123 6.23 11.67 6.69
CA GLY A 123 6.01 12.35 7.97
C GLY A 123 7.08 11.99 9.01
N LEU A 124 7.38 10.71 9.16
CA LEU A 124 8.43 10.25 10.06
C LEU A 124 9.79 10.86 9.70
N THR A 125 10.14 10.88 8.42
CA THR A 125 11.40 11.49 7.94
C THR A 125 11.45 12.98 8.27
N TYR A 126 10.35 13.71 8.04
CA TYR A 126 10.24 15.12 8.41
C TYR A 126 10.46 15.35 9.92
N TYR A 127 9.80 14.57 10.78
CA TYR A 127 9.95 14.70 12.24
C TYR A 127 11.35 14.33 12.73
N LEU A 128 11.99 13.33 12.13
CA LEU A 128 13.37 12.97 12.47
C LEU A 128 14.37 14.07 12.06
N LEU A 129 14.20 14.64 10.87
CA LEU A 129 15.07 15.73 10.38
C LEU A 129 14.92 17.02 11.19
N THR A 130 13.72 17.29 11.72
CA THR A 130 13.46 18.45 12.61
C THR A 130 13.90 18.21 14.05
N ASN A 131 14.20 16.97 14.44
CA ASN A 131 14.65 16.59 15.79
C ASN A 131 15.94 15.76 15.74
N PRO A 132 17.11 16.39 15.49
CA PRO A 132 18.38 15.68 15.28
C PRO A 132 18.80 14.75 16.42
N GLU A 133 18.48 15.10 17.67
CA GLU A 133 18.74 14.27 18.86
C GLU A 133 18.00 12.93 18.78
N LYS A 134 16.71 12.96 18.41
CA LYS A 134 15.86 11.78 18.25
C LYS A 134 16.28 10.94 17.05
N MET A 135 16.67 11.60 15.95
CA MET A 135 17.24 10.92 14.79
C MET A 135 18.55 10.20 15.12
N LYS A 136 19.43 10.82 15.91
CA LYS A 136 20.67 10.19 16.36
C LYS A 136 20.38 8.95 17.21
N LEU A 137 19.48 9.05 18.19
CA LEU A 137 19.08 7.93 19.04
C LEU A 137 18.53 6.75 18.22
N LEU A 138 17.67 7.03 17.23
CA LEU A 138 17.12 6.01 16.34
C LEU A 138 18.22 5.34 15.51
N ASN A 139 19.11 6.15 14.91
CA ASN A 139 20.21 5.64 14.10
C ASN A 139 21.17 4.76 14.91
N ASP A 140 21.55 5.22 16.11
CA ASP A 140 22.44 4.48 17.00
C ASP A 140 21.78 3.16 17.44
N GLY A 141 20.48 3.18 17.76
CA GLY A 141 19.71 1.98 18.10
C GLY A 141 19.63 0.96 16.96
N ILE A 142 19.40 1.40 15.72
CA ILE A 142 19.34 0.49 14.57
C ILE A 142 20.73 -0.06 14.23
N ARG A 143 21.75 0.80 14.19
CA ARG A 143 23.12 0.42 13.80
C ARG A 143 23.83 -0.43 14.85
N SER A 144 23.45 -0.32 16.12
CA SER A 144 23.95 -1.21 17.17
C SER A 144 23.24 -2.56 17.20
N ALA A 145 21.97 -2.62 16.75
CA ALA A 145 21.19 -3.87 16.72
C ALA A 145 21.56 -4.78 15.53
N PHE A 146 22.01 -4.23 14.40
CA PHE A 146 22.24 -5.00 13.17
C PHE A 146 23.62 -4.74 12.57
N SER A 147 24.35 -5.81 12.26
CA SER A 147 25.66 -5.74 11.59
C SER A 147 25.54 -5.82 10.07
N SER A 148 24.49 -6.45 9.55
CA SER A 148 24.22 -6.57 8.13
C SER A 148 22.73 -6.49 7.81
N LEU A 149 22.40 -6.21 6.54
CA LEU A 149 21.01 -6.20 6.06
C LEU A 149 20.32 -7.57 6.24
N LYS A 150 21.09 -8.67 6.20
CA LYS A 150 20.57 -10.03 6.32
C LYS A 150 20.07 -10.35 7.75
N ASP A 151 20.52 -9.58 8.74
CA ASP A 151 20.14 -9.76 10.15
C ASP A 151 18.79 -9.08 10.46
N ILE A 152 18.29 -8.26 9.51
CA ILE A 152 17.02 -7.56 9.64
C ILE A 152 15.90 -8.51 9.23
N GLY A 153 15.12 -8.95 10.22
CA GLY A 153 13.95 -9.81 10.05
C GLY A 153 12.75 -9.28 10.82
N PHE A 154 11.59 -9.90 10.63
CA PHE A 154 10.35 -9.47 11.29
C PHE A 154 10.46 -9.46 12.82
N ASP A 155 10.99 -10.54 13.41
CA ASP A 155 11.14 -10.66 14.87
C ASP A 155 12.14 -9.65 15.43
N SER A 156 13.25 -9.42 14.73
CA SER A 156 14.28 -8.49 15.20
C SER A 156 13.82 -7.03 15.09
N LEU A 157 13.05 -6.68 14.06
CA LEU A 157 12.40 -5.37 13.95
C LEU A 157 11.31 -5.14 15.01
N ALA A 158 10.59 -6.19 15.41
CA ALA A 158 9.57 -6.09 16.47
C ALA A 158 10.20 -5.67 17.82
N ASN A 159 11.44 -6.07 18.08
CA ASN A 159 12.16 -5.75 19.32
C ASN A 159 12.70 -4.32 19.40
N LEU A 160 12.72 -3.56 18.29
CA LEU A 160 13.17 -2.16 18.28
C LEU A 160 12.10 -1.21 18.83
N LYS A 161 11.98 -1.16 20.17
CA LYS A 161 10.98 -0.37 20.89
C LYS A 161 10.94 1.09 20.45
N TYR A 162 12.10 1.75 20.34
CA TYR A 162 12.16 3.16 19.97
C TYR A 162 11.71 3.40 18.52
N MET A 163 12.14 2.56 17.58
CA MET A 163 11.68 2.64 16.19
C MET A 163 10.15 2.46 16.09
N ASN A 164 9.59 1.52 16.85
CA ASN A 164 8.15 1.29 16.89
C ASN A 164 7.40 2.46 17.55
N ALA A 165 7.96 3.08 18.58
CA ALA A 165 7.43 4.31 19.18
C ALA A 165 7.43 5.49 18.20
N CYS A 166 8.51 5.70 17.44
CA CYS A 166 8.57 6.75 16.42
C CYS A 166 7.49 6.58 15.34
N LYS A 167 7.31 5.35 14.85
CA LYS A 167 6.23 5.02 13.89
C LYS A 167 4.85 5.33 14.48
N SER A 168 4.61 4.99 15.75
CA SER A 168 3.34 5.27 16.41
C SER A 168 3.11 6.76 16.66
N CYS A 169 4.09 7.53 17.13
CA CYS A 169 3.89 8.98 17.29
C CYS A 169 3.68 9.67 15.94
N SER A 170 4.38 9.25 14.87
CA SER A 170 4.14 9.83 13.53
C SER A 170 2.72 9.60 13.00
N ARG A 171 1.97 8.62 13.50
CA ARG A 171 0.55 8.39 13.15
C ARG A 171 -0.42 9.17 14.04
N ASN A 172 -0.01 9.51 15.26
CA ASN A 172 -0.82 10.18 16.25
C ASN A 172 -0.19 11.53 16.59
N CYS A 173 -0.62 12.59 15.91
CA CYS A 173 -0.15 13.96 16.17
C CYS A 173 -0.27 14.40 17.65
N ASP A 174 -1.14 13.76 18.44
CA ASP A 174 -1.40 14.09 19.85
C ASP A 174 -0.67 13.19 20.87
N ALA A 175 0.05 12.14 20.45
CA ALA A 175 0.57 11.10 21.35
C ALA A 175 2.09 11.12 21.57
N CYS A 176 2.76 12.24 21.32
CA CYS A 176 4.15 12.42 21.74
C CYS A 176 4.22 12.79 23.23
N HIS A 177 3.75 11.88 24.09
CA HIS A 177 4.18 11.86 25.48
C HIS A 177 5.54 11.16 25.57
N PRO A 178 6.47 11.66 26.40
CA PRO A 178 7.75 11.01 26.61
C PRO A 178 7.49 9.59 27.12
N VAL A 179 8.02 8.61 26.39
CA VAL A 179 8.20 7.28 26.93
C VAL A 179 9.42 7.40 27.84
N ASP A 180 9.16 7.61 29.12
CA ASP A 180 10.16 7.50 30.20
C ASP A 180 10.68 6.05 30.31
#